data_AF-A0A9D5UTB7-F1
#
_entry.id   AF-A0A9D5UTB7-F1
#
_cell.length_a   1.000
_cell.length_b   1.000
_cell.length_c   1.000
_cell.angle_alpha   90.00
_cell.angle_beta   90.00
_cell.angle_gamma   90.00
#
_symmetry.space_group_name_H-M   'P 1'
#
loop_
_entity.id
_entity.type
_entity.pdbx_description
1 polymer ?
#
loop_
_entity_poly.entity_id
_entity_poly.type
_entity_poly.pdbx_seq_one_letter_code
_entity_poly.pdbx_strand_id
1 'polypeptide(L)'
;MLNQKEIKGRKMPFTVDGMLFLTNRTSITTTENGQTIYQGYAYPGSSETEADWLIQRITIGDDDAVTTLFANGQATFDQVWANRTQLNYL
;
A
#
# COMPACT_ATOMS: atom_id res chain seq x y z
N MET A 1 24.78 5.89 13.21
CA MET A 1 23.33 5.84 13.50
C MET A 1 22.76 7.21 13.17
N LEU A 2 21.78 7.30 12.26
CA LEU A 2 21.23 8.59 11.80
C LEU A 2 20.24 9.15 12.84
N ASN A 3 20.29 10.46 13.08
CA ASN A 3 19.46 11.11 14.11
C ASN A 3 18.07 11.47 13.54
N GLN A 4 17.03 11.33 14.35
CA GLN A 4 15.63 11.65 14.04
C GLN A 4 15.41 13.05 13.43
N LYS A 5 16.29 14.03 13.74
CA LYS A 5 16.25 15.38 13.16
C LYS A 5 16.69 15.42 11.69
N GLU A 6 17.59 14.52 11.28
CA GLU A 6 18.11 14.41 9.90
C GLU A 6 17.13 13.69 8.98
N ILE A 7 16.27 12.83 9.55
CA ILE A 7 15.21 12.10 8.86
C ILE A 7 14.04 13.04 8.49
N LYS A 8 13.69 13.98 9.37
CA LYS A 8 12.55 14.89 9.19
C LYS A 8 12.78 15.98 8.13
N GLY A 9 14.02 16.24 7.72
CA GLY A 9 14.37 17.35 6.81
C GLY A 9 14.62 16.95 5.35
N ARG A 10 14.65 15.65 5.01
CA ARG A 10 14.88 15.19 3.64
C ARG A 10 13.54 14.96 2.94
N LYS A 11 13.37 15.53 1.73
CA LYS A 11 12.34 15.08 0.79
C LYS A 11 12.71 13.65 0.38
N MET A 12 12.03 12.70 1.01
CA MET A 12 12.18 11.26 0.83
C MET A 12 11.71 10.85 -0.56
N PRO A 13 12.31 9.79 -1.16
CA PRO A 13 12.81 8.58 -0.49
C PRO A 13 14.34 8.52 -0.33
N PHE A 14 14.82 8.09 0.85
CA PHE A 14 16.21 7.66 1.05
C PHE A 14 16.32 6.13 0.99
N THR A 15 17.39 5.64 0.39
CA THR A 15 17.88 4.27 0.50
C THR A 15 18.89 4.20 1.65
N VAL A 16 18.74 3.24 2.57
CA VAL A 16 19.82 2.83 3.50
C VAL A 16 20.28 1.47 3.03
N ASP A 17 21.55 1.34 2.72
CA ASP A 17 22.20 0.08 2.32
C ASP A 17 21.48 -0.70 1.21
N GLY A 18 20.90 0.01 0.24
CA GLY A 18 20.20 -0.60 -0.90
C GLY A 18 18.79 -1.13 -0.61
N MET A 19 18.28 -0.98 0.62
CA MET A 19 16.88 -1.29 0.94
C MET A 19 15.99 -0.06 0.73
N LEU A 20 14.95 -0.25 -0.07
CA LEU A 20 13.84 0.68 -0.21
C LEU A 20 12.99 0.57 1.07
N PHE A 21 13.01 1.61 1.90
CA PHE A 21 12.12 1.67 3.07
C PHE A 21 10.78 2.22 2.61
N LEU A 22 9.78 1.35 2.56
CA LEU A 22 8.39 1.69 2.30
C LEU A 22 7.57 1.56 3.58
N THR A 23 6.63 2.48 3.76
CA THR A 23 5.50 2.29 4.67
C THR A 23 4.62 1.20 4.06
N ASN A 24 4.35 0.14 4.83
CA ASN A 24 3.32 -0.85 4.50
C ASN A 24 2.07 -0.56 5.32
N ARG A 25 0.92 -0.56 4.65
CA ARG A 25 -0.38 -0.47 5.29
C ARG A 25 -1.28 -1.59 4.85
N THR A 26 -2.02 -2.14 5.81
CA THR A 26 -2.94 -3.24 5.57
C THR A 26 -4.31 -2.90 6.15
N SER A 27 -5.37 -3.24 5.42
CA SER A 27 -6.76 -3.13 5.86
C SER A 27 -7.47 -4.42 5.50
N ILE A 28 -7.98 -5.12 6.50
CA ILE A 28 -8.66 -6.42 6.30
C ILE A 28 -10.15 -6.23 6.49
N THR A 29 -10.94 -6.82 5.61
CA THR A 29 -12.39 -6.89 5.69
C THR A 29 -12.79 -8.34 5.52
N THR A 30 -13.41 -8.91 6.54
CA THR A 30 -13.91 -10.29 6.53
C THR A 30 -15.43 -10.26 6.38
N THR A 31 -15.95 -11.10 5.49
CA THR A 31 -17.38 -11.31 5.26
C THR A 31 -17.72 -12.79 5.40
N GLU A 32 -19.00 -13.15 5.35
CA GLU A 32 -19.42 -14.57 5.34
C GLU A 32 -18.91 -15.32 4.11
N ASN A 33 -18.61 -14.61 3.02
CA ASN A 33 -18.16 -15.17 1.74
C ASN A 33 -16.65 -14.96 1.47
N GLY A 34 -15.86 -14.89 2.55
CA GLY A 34 -14.41 -14.81 2.47
C GLY A 34 -13.82 -13.49 2.95
N GLN A 35 -12.55 -13.27 2.65
CA GLN A 35 -11.73 -12.17 3.16
C GLN A 35 -11.18 -11.30 2.04
N THR A 36 -11.30 -9.99 2.19
CA THR A 36 -10.63 -9.00 1.33
C THR A 36 -9.58 -8.25 2.13
N ILE A 37 -8.36 -8.24 1.63
CA ILE A 37 -7.21 -7.55 2.20
C ILE A 37 -6.77 -6.48 1.21
N TYR A 38 -6.73 -5.23 1.66
CA TYR A 38 -6.08 -4.15 0.93
C TYR A 38 -4.68 -3.98 1.49
N GLN A 39 -3.68 -3.96 0.61
CA GLN A 39 -2.30 -3.71 0.98
C GLN A 39 -1.75 -2.53 0.19
N GLY A 40 -1.22 -1.55 0.91
CA GLY A 40 -0.71 -0.31 0.37
C GLY A 40 0.77 -0.14 0.71
N TYR A 41 1.53 0.34 -0.26
CA TYR A 41 2.93 0.66 -0.11
C TYR A 41 3.13 2.13 -0.49
N ALA A 42 3.80 2.90 0.34
CA ALA A 42 4.14 4.28 0.04
C ALA A 42 5.46 4.66 0.70
N TYR A 43 5.99 5.83 0.35
CA TYR A 43 7.18 6.33 1.01
C TYR A 43 6.87 6.74 2.47
N PRO A 44 7.85 6.67 3.39
CA PRO A 44 7.70 7.16 4.74
C PRO A 44 7.29 8.63 4.75
N GLY A 45 6.17 8.94 5.40
CA GLY A 45 5.61 10.29 5.48
C GLY A 45 4.55 10.64 4.43
N SER A 46 4.27 9.76 3.46
CA SER A 46 3.16 9.96 2.50
C SER A 46 1.81 10.07 3.22
N SER A 47 0.99 11.05 2.82
CA SER A 47 -0.37 11.17 3.33
C SER A 47 -1.28 10.09 2.72
N GLU A 48 -2.29 9.64 3.46
CA GLU A 48 -3.32 8.72 2.92
C GLU A 48 -4.17 9.36 1.83
N THR A 49 -4.20 10.69 1.76
CA THR A 49 -4.97 11.48 0.80
C THR A 49 -4.15 11.89 -0.43
N GLU A 50 -2.86 11.55 -0.48
CA GLU A 50 -1.96 11.84 -1.60
C GLU A 50 -1.86 10.63 -2.54
N ALA A 51 -1.63 10.92 -3.83
CA ALA A 51 -1.51 9.92 -4.88
C ALA A 51 -0.08 9.35 -4.97
N ASP A 52 0.43 8.85 -3.83
CA ASP A 52 1.80 8.35 -3.69
C ASP A 52 1.84 6.87 -3.24
N TRP A 53 0.70 6.18 -3.32
CA TRP A 53 0.56 4.79 -2.89
C TRP A 53 0.53 3.85 -4.09
N LEU A 54 1.20 2.71 -3.94
CA LEU A 54 0.94 1.51 -4.70
C LEU A 54 -0.03 0.66 -3.89
N ILE A 55 -1.14 0.23 -4.50
CA ILE A 55 -2.20 -0.51 -3.79
C ILE A 55 -2.52 -1.79 -4.53
N GLN A 56 -2.61 -2.88 -3.78
CA GLN A 56 -3.13 -4.16 -4.24
C GLN A 56 -4.27 -4.64 -3.35
N ARG A 57 -5.20 -5.38 -3.95
CA ARG A 57 -6.28 -6.08 -3.26
C ARG A 57 -6.05 -7.57 -3.39
N ILE A 58 -6.04 -8.24 -2.26
CA ILE A 58 -5.97 -9.69 -2.14
C ILE A 58 -7.35 -10.16 -1.68
N THR A 59 -7.96 -11.08 -2.41
CA THR A 59 -9.23 -11.70 -2.03
C THR A 59 -9.00 -13.18 -1.81
N ILE A 60 -9.45 -13.67 -0.66
CA ILE A 60 -9.46 -15.07 -0.26
C ILE A 60 -10.94 -15.50 -0.28
N GLY A 61 -11.30 -16.32 -1.27
CA GLY A 61 -12.65 -16.89 -1.39
C GLY A 61 -12.90 -18.02 -0.39
N ASP A 62 -14.17 -18.45 -0.30
CA ASP A 62 -14.59 -19.55 0.59
C ASP A 62 -14.05 -20.92 0.18
N ASP A 63 -13.58 -21.03 -1.07
CA ASP A 63 -12.91 -22.19 -1.65
C ASP A 63 -11.38 -22.15 -1.46
N ASP A 64 -10.91 -21.27 -0.57
CA ASP A 64 -9.49 -20.95 -0.35
C ASP A 64 -8.79 -20.39 -1.61
N ALA A 65 -9.53 -19.98 -2.64
CA ALA A 65 -8.93 -19.35 -3.82
C ALA A 65 -8.40 -17.95 -3.46
N VAL A 66 -7.11 -17.74 -3.72
CA VAL A 66 -6.44 -16.45 -3.48
C VAL A 66 -6.23 -15.74 -4.81
N THR A 67 -6.75 -14.51 -4.91
CA THR A 67 -6.55 -13.63 -6.07
C THR A 67 -5.91 -12.33 -5.61
N THR A 68 -4.94 -11.83 -6.36
CA THR A 68 -4.26 -10.56 -6.10
C THR A 68 -4.32 -9.70 -7.33
N LEU A 69 -4.89 -8.50 -7.20
CA LEU A 69 -5.05 -7.53 -8.27
C LEU A 69 -4.50 -6.18 -7.84
N PHE A 70 -3.95 -5.42 -8.80
CA PHE A 70 -3.46 -4.07 -8.54
C PHE A 70 -4.56 -3.04 -8.77
N ALA A 71 -4.49 -1.95 -8.02
CA ALA A 71 -5.33 -0.79 -8.29
C ALA A 71 -5.08 -0.29 -9.73
N ASN A 72 -6.17 -0.09 -10.47
CA ASN A 72 -6.20 0.22 -11.90
C ASN A 72 -5.42 -0.77 -12.79
N GLY A 73 -5.13 -1.97 -12.30
CA GLY A 73 -4.36 -2.99 -13.01
C GLY A 73 -2.87 -2.68 -13.16
N GLN A 74 -2.33 -1.71 -12.40
CA GLN A 74 -0.93 -1.30 -12.51
C GLN A 74 -0.22 -1.24 -11.16
N ALA A 75 1.03 -1.69 -11.13
CA ALA A 75 1.91 -1.63 -9.96
C ALA A 75 2.64 -0.27 -9.91
N THR A 76 1.89 0.82 -9.78
CA THR A 76 2.38 2.21 -9.80
C THR A 76 2.07 2.94 -8.48
N PHE A 77 2.91 3.91 -8.12
CA PHE A 77 2.75 4.76 -6.93
C PHE A 77 1.97 6.04 -7.28
N ASP A 78 0.74 5.87 -7.74
CA ASP A 78 -0.14 6.95 -8.21
C ASP A 78 -1.57 6.84 -7.63
N GLN A 79 -1.72 6.03 -6.57
CA GLN A 79 -3.00 5.73 -5.95
C GLN A 79 -3.14 6.47 -4.61
N VAL A 80 -4.39 6.68 -4.19
CA VAL A 80 -4.74 7.33 -2.93
C VAL A 80 -5.27 6.29 -1.96
N TRP A 81 -4.57 6.05 -0.84
CA TRP A 81 -4.95 5.01 0.14
C TRP A 81 -6.33 5.23 0.77
N ALA A 82 -6.71 6.49 1.01
CA ALA A 82 -8.04 6.83 1.53
C ALA A 82 -9.17 6.28 0.63
N ASN A 83 -8.92 6.18 -0.69
CA ASN A 83 -9.89 5.71 -1.68
C ASN A 83 -9.78 4.19 -1.96
N ARG A 84 -8.96 3.43 -1.24
CA ARG A 84 -8.63 2.02 -1.54
C ARG A 84 -9.85 1.12 -1.82
N THR A 85 -10.98 1.33 -1.14
CA THR A 85 -12.19 0.50 -1.33
C THR A 85 -13.00 0.88 -2.58
N GLN A 86 -12.72 2.05 -3.17
CA GLN A 86 -13.40 2.61 -4.34
C GLN A 86 -12.59 2.47 -5.63
N LEU A 87 -11.32 2.05 -5.53
CA LEU A 87 -10.45 1.83 -6.69
C LEU A 87 -10.93 0.63 -7.51
N ASN A 88 -10.65 0.68 -8.81
CA ASN A 88 -10.86 -0.48 -9.67
C ASN A 88 -9.68 -1.45 -9.52
N TYR A 89 -9.94 -2.75 -9.50
CA TYR A 89 -8.92 -3.78 -9.34
C TYR A 89 -9.04 -4.76 -10.49
N LEU A 90 -8.02 -4.79 -11.34
CA LEU A 90 -7.96 -5.53 -12.61
C LEU A 90 -6.66 -6.32 -12.71
#